data_AF-A0AAV0YUU7-F1
#
_entry.id   AF-A0AAV0YUU7-F1
#
_cell.length_a   1.000
_cell.length_b   1.000
_cell.length_c   1.000
_cell.angle_alpha   90.00
_cell.angle_beta   90.00
_cell.angle_gamma   90.00
#
_symmetry.space_group_name_H-M   'P 1'
#
loop_
_entity.id
_entity.type
_entity.pdbx_description
1 polymer ?
#
loop_
_entity_poly.entity_id
_entity_poly.type
_entity_poly.pdbx_seq_one_letter_code
_entity_poly.pdbx_strand_id
1 'polypeptide(L)'
;MDHYDLVVLKTIAICEYGIRAVAAKYIMKCDDDTFVRVDSIISETREFESDESLYMGNMNYHHRPLRNGKWAVTYEEWIEEEYPPYANGPGYIVSSDIAHFIVSEFEQQRLKLFKMEDVSMGMWVEKFNSSKEVEYVHSFRFCQFGCIEDYYTAHYQSPRQMACMWDKLQHQGKPLCCNMR
;
A
#
# COMPACT_ATOMS: atom_id res chain seq x y z
N MET A 1 0.70 -2.54 23.00
CA MET A 1 1.96 -3.25 22.72
C MET A 1 2.00 -3.42 21.20
N ASP A 2 3.04 -2.92 20.53
CA ASP A 2 3.14 -2.87 19.07
C ASP A 2 4.03 -4.02 18.58
N HIS A 3 3.50 -4.87 17.70
CA HIS A 3 4.19 -6.01 17.10
C HIS A 3 3.89 -6.05 15.60
N TYR A 4 4.83 -6.55 14.79
CA TYR A 4 4.69 -6.61 13.33
C TYR A 4 3.42 -7.37 12.91
N ASP A 5 3.07 -8.45 13.62
CA ASP A 5 1.89 -9.26 13.31
C ASP A 5 0.56 -8.51 13.56
N LEU A 6 0.60 -7.37 14.25
CA LEU A 6 -0.55 -6.48 14.46
C LEU A 6 -0.70 -5.42 13.35
N VAL A 7 0.25 -5.32 12.43
CA VAL A 7 0.20 -4.34 11.34
C VAL A 7 -1.04 -4.58 10.45
N VAL A 8 -1.46 -5.83 10.27
CA VAL A 8 -2.72 -6.16 9.57
C VAL A 8 -3.95 -5.50 10.22
N LEU A 9 -4.01 -5.46 11.56
CA LEU A 9 -5.12 -4.82 12.28
C LEU A 9 -5.03 -3.30 12.19
N LYS A 10 -3.81 -2.74 12.17
CA LYS A 10 -3.61 -1.30 11.93
C LYS A 10 -4.09 -0.89 10.54
N THR A 11 -3.88 -1.72 9.51
CA THR A 11 -4.38 -1.45 8.16
C THR A 11 -5.90 -1.44 8.08
N ILE A 12 -6.57 -2.36 8.80
CA ILE A 12 -8.03 -2.32 8.92
C ILE A 12 -8.48 -1.02 9.61
N ALA A 13 -7.78 -0.61 10.67
CA ALA A 13 -8.07 0.66 11.34
C ALA A 13 -7.82 1.89 10.44
N ILE A 14 -6.81 1.87 9.57
CA ILE A 14 -6.57 2.92 8.55
C ILE A 14 -7.75 2.97 7.57
N CYS A 15 -8.22 1.82 7.09
CA CYS A 15 -9.40 1.73 6.24
C CYS A 15 -10.62 2.32 6.94
N GLU A 16 -10.91 1.86 8.16
CA GLU A 16 -12.02 2.33 8.99
C GLU A 16 -11.98 3.84 9.23
N TYR A 17 -10.83 4.37 9.62
CA TYR A 17 -10.65 5.81 9.83
C TYR A 17 -10.91 6.60 8.53
N GLY A 18 -10.37 6.14 7.40
CA GLY A 18 -10.56 6.78 6.11
C GLY A 18 -12.03 6.85 5.68
N ILE A 19 -12.80 5.78 5.90
CA ILE A 19 -14.21 5.74 5.48
C ILE A 19 -15.17 6.39 6.49
N ARG A 20 -14.94 6.25 7.80
CA ARG A 20 -15.88 6.71 8.85
C ARG A 20 -15.59 8.10 9.35
N ALA A 21 -14.31 8.43 9.55
CA ALA A 21 -13.91 9.72 10.14
C ALA A 21 -13.67 10.79 9.07
N VAL A 22 -13.13 10.40 7.91
CA VAL A 22 -12.77 11.34 6.83
C VAL A 22 -13.75 11.33 5.66
N ALA A 23 -14.44 10.20 5.43
CA ALA A 23 -15.20 9.95 4.19
C ALA A 23 -14.34 10.19 2.93
N ALA A 24 -13.10 9.68 2.95
CA ALA A 24 -12.12 9.85 1.88
C ALA A 24 -12.50 9.03 0.65
N LYS A 25 -12.31 9.57 -0.56
CA LYS A 25 -12.47 8.85 -1.85
C LYS A 25 -11.38 7.78 -2.05
N TYR A 26 -10.16 8.11 -1.65
CA TYR A 26 -9.00 7.23 -1.72
C TYR A 26 -8.26 7.26 -0.39
N ILE A 27 -7.70 6.11 0.00
CA ILE A 27 -6.94 5.92 1.23
C ILE A 27 -5.55 5.45 0.82
N MET A 28 -4.52 6.20 1.21
CA MET A 28 -3.13 5.80 1.06
C MET A 28 -2.61 5.28 2.39
N LYS A 29 -2.03 4.07 2.36
CA LYS A 29 -1.19 3.55 3.45
C LYS A 29 0.26 3.66 3.02
N CYS A 30 1.13 4.06 3.94
CA CYS A 30 2.59 4.02 3.76
C CYS A 30 3.30 3.74 5.09
N ASP A 31 4.57 3.36 5.00
CA ASP A 31 5.44 3.20 6.17
C ASP A 31 6.02 4.56 6.60
N ASP A 32 6.49 4.66 7.84
CA ASP A 32 6.99 5.92 8.43
C ASP A 32 8.39 6.33 7.95
N ASP A 33 9.10 5.42 7.29
CA ASP A 33 10.35 5.66 6.57
C ASP A 33 10.14 5.82 5.05
N THR A 34 8.91 6.14 4.63
CA THR A 34 8.55 6.42 3.23
C THR A 34 8.25 7.89 3.01
N PHE A 35 9.05 8.55 2.17
CA PHE A 35 8.76 9.90 1.69
C PHE A 35 7.70 9.85 0.57
N VAL A 36 6.67 10.69 0.64
CA VAL A 36 5.53 10.67 -0.28
C VAL A 36 5.37 12.01 -1.01
N ARG A 37 5.25 11.95 -2.34
CA ARG A 37 4.82 13.07 -3.20
C ARG A 37 3.30 13.18 -3.21
N VAL A 38 2.74 13.80 -2.17
CA VAL A 38 1.29 13.93 -1.99
C VAL A 38 0.64 14.65 -3.19
N ASP A 39 1.30 15.65 -3.75
CA ASP A 39 0.85 16.39 -4.95
C ASP A 39 0.74 15.50 -6.19
N SER A 40 1.75 14.66 -6.44
CA SER A 40 1.74 13.69 -7.54
C SER A 40 0.65 12.64 -7.35
N ILE A 41 0.49 12.10 -6.14
CA ILE A 41 -0.54 11.11 -5.83
C ILE A 41 -1.96 11.68 -6.03
N ILE A 42 -2.21 12.91 -5.59
CA ILE A 42 -3.51 13.57 -5.80
C ILE A 42 -3.76 13.79 -7.29
N SER A 43 -2.74 14.14 -8.06
CA SER A 43 -2.88 14.34 -9.51
C SER A 43 -3.20 13.03 -10.21
N GLU A 44 -2.48 11.96 -9.88
CA GLU A 44 -2.68 10.63 -10.45
C GLU A 44 -4.08 10.07 -10.13
N THR A 45 -4.53 10.19 -8.87
CA THR A 45 -5.84 9.67 -8.45
C THR A 45 -7.03 10.44 -9.03
N ARG A 46 -6.81 11.62 -9.63
CA ARG A 46 -7.85 12.39 -10.32
C ARG A 46 -8.12 11.94 -11.75
N GLU A 47 -7.20 11.18 -12.35
CA GLU A 47 -7.38 10.64 -13.69
C GLU A 47 -8.39 9.47 -13.72
N PHE A 48 -8.70 8.89 -12.56
CA PHE A 48 -9.69 7.82 -12.40
C PHE A 48 -11.09 8.38 -12.12
N GLU A 49 -12.11 7.74 -12.68
CA GLU A 49 -13.50 8.12 -12.50
C GLU A 49 -13.96 7.95 -11.03
N SER A 50 -15.11 8.51 -10.67
CA SER A 50 -15.64 8.37 -9.30
C SER A 50 -16.06 6.96 -8.94
N ASP A 51 -16.43 6.17 -9.95
CA ASP A 51 -17.12 4.90 -9.76
C ASP A 51 -16.17 3.70 -9.92
N GLU A 52 -14.93 3.93 -10.34
CA GLU A 52 -13.88 2.93 -10.48
C GLU A 52 -13.30 2.52 -9.12
N SER A 53 -13.20 1.21 -8.89
CA SER A 53 -12.50 0.66 -7.73
C SER A 53 -11.02 0.56 -8.05
N LEU A 54 -10.16 1.20 -7.26
CA LEU A 54 -8.75 1.37 -7.57
C LEU A 54 -7.88 0.68 -6.53
N TYR A 55 -6.90 -0.11 -6.98
CA TYR A 55 -5.79 -0.57 -6.16
C TYR A 55 -4.46 -0.26 -6.86
N MET A 56 -3.75 0.73 -6.32
CA MET A 56 -2.56 1.30 -6.96
C MET A 56 -1.33 1.17 -6.08
N GLY A 57 -0.20 0.79 -6.67
CA GLY A 57 1.08 0.74 -5.99
C GLY A 57 2.16 0.08 -6.84
N ASN A 58 3.24 -0.35 -6.18
CA ASN A 58 4.19 -1.25 -6.84
C ASN A 58 3.67 -2.68 -6.70
N MET A 59 2.93 -3.16 -7.70
CA MET A 59 2.25 -4.46 -7.67
C MET A 59 3.22 -5.64 -7.86
N ASN A 60 3.09 -6.66 -7.02
CA ASN A 60 3.66 -7.98 -7.21
C ASN A 60 2.62 -8.88 -7.90
N TYR A 61 3.04 -9.53 -8.98
CA TYR A 61 2.27 -10.58 -9.67
C TYR A 61 3.03 -11.89 -9.59
N HIS A 62 2.32 -13.00 -9.43
CA HIS A 62 2.91 -14.35 -9.38
C HIS A 62 3.97 -14.54 -8.28
N HIS A 63 3.89 -13.76 -7.20
CA HIS A 63 4.86 -13.85 -6.11
C HIS A 63 4.61 -15.12 -5.30
N ARG A 64 5.67 -15.93 -5.16
CA ARG A 64 5.63 -17.20 -4.45
C ARG A 64 6.05 -17.02 -2.98
N PRO A 65 5.32 -17.60 -2.01
CA PRO A 65 5.71 -17.57 -0.60
C PRO A 65 7.15 -18.04 -0.41
N LEU A 66 7.97 -17.23 0.25
CA LEU A 66 9.30 -17.67 0.69
C LEU A 66 9.12 -18.80 1.71
N ARG A 67 9.84 -19.91 1.53
CA ARG A 67 9.78 -21.06 2.45
C ARG A 67 10.89 -21.06 3.49
N ASN A 68 11.77 -20.05 3.45
CA ASN A 68 12.88 -19.85 4.39
C ASN A 68 13.16 -18.34 4.57
N GLY A 69 13.95 -18.00 5.60
CA GLY A 69 14.30 -16.62 5.93
C GLY A 69 13.29 -15.92 6.85
N LYS A 70 13.47 -14.60 7.03
CA LYS A 70 12.68 -13.76 7.95
C LYS A 70 11.18 -13.81 7.64
N TRP A 71 10.83 -13.89 6.37
CA TRP A 71 9.45 -13.85 5.87
C TRP A 71 8.94 -15.23 5.43
N ALA A 72 9.51 -16.30 6.01
CA ALA A 72 9.13 -17.66 5.67
C ALA A 72 7.66 -17.94 5.99
N VAL A 73 6.99 -18.62 5.08
CA VAL A 73 5.59 -19.04 5.18
C VAL A 73 5.51 -20.54 4.93
N THR A 74 5.03 -21.29 5.91
CA THR A 74 4.93 -22.75 5.80
C THR A 74 3.82 -23.15 4.82
N TYR A 75 3.84 -24.39 4.35
CA TYR A 75 2.75 -24.94 3.54
C TYR A 75 1.43 -25.06 4.32
N GLU A 76 1.51 -25.12 5.65
CA GLU A 76 0.33 -25.10 6.54
C GLU A 76 -0.29 -23.70 6.59
N GLU A 77 0.52 -22.65 6.56
CA GLU A 77 0.06 -21.26 6.52
C GLU A 77 -0.47 -20.85 5.14
N TRP A 78 0.13 -21.37 4.06
CA TRP A 78 -0.24 -21.06 2.68
C TRP A 78 0.06 -22.25 1.75
N ILE A 79 -1.02 -22.91 1.30
CA ILE A 79 -0.93 -24.16 0.54
C ILE A 79 -0.70 -23.90 -0.96
N GLU A 80 -1.18 -22.76 -1.45
CA GLU A 80 -1.10 -22.37 -2.85
C GLU A 80 0.34 -22.02 -3.27
N GLU A 81 0.63 -22.07 -4.57
CA GLU A 81 1.98 -21.75 -5.07
C GLU A 81 2.28 -20.25 -5.06
N GLU A 82 1.25 -19.42 -5.23
CA GLU A 82 1.37 -17.97 -5.44
C GLU A 82 0.42 -17.22 -4.50
N TYR A 83 0.81 -16.00 -4.14
CA TYR A 83 -0.09 -15.01 -3.54
C TYR A 83 -0.97 -14.36 -4.61
N PRO A 84 -2.16 -13.86 -4.23
CA PRO A 84 -2.91 -12.96 -5.11
C PRO A 84 -2.11 -11.68 -5.41
N PRO A 85 -2.44 -10.94 -6.49
CA PRO A 85 -1.78 -9.67 -6.77
C PRO A 85 -1.87 -8.71 -5.58
N TYR A 86 -0.73 -8.14 -5.18
CA TYR A 86 -0.67 -7.24 -4.04
C TYR A 86 0.38 -6.14 -4.23
N ALA A 87 0.09 -4.94 -3.76
CA ALA A 87 1.02 -3.82 -3.76
C ALA A 87 2.03 -3.95 -2.62
N ASN A 88 3.30 -3.61 -2.85
CA ASN A 88 4.33 -3.69 -1.82
C ASN A 88 4.05 -2.75 -0.63
N GLY A 89 4.38 -3.23 0.58
CA GLY A 89 4.11 -2.56 1.85
C GLY A 89 4.51 -1.09 2.01
N PRO A 90 5.62 -0.57 1.42
CA PRO A 90 6.06 0.81 1.66
C PRO A 90 5.03 1.88 1.28
N GLY A 91 4.16 1.61 0.31
CA GLY A 91 3.10 2.52 -0.04
C GLY A 91 2.17 2.01 -1.12
N TYR A 92 0.87 2.16 -0.89
CA TYR A 92 -0.18 1.84 -1.85
C TYR A 92 -1.46 2.63 -1.57
N ILE A 93 -2.38 2.66 -2.53
CA ILE A 93 -3.65 3.39 -2.48
C ILE A 93 -4.79 2.42 -2.77
N VAL A 94 -5.87 2.51 -2.00
CA VAL A 94 -7.13 1.83 -2.27
C VAL A 94 -8.29 2.84 -2.36
N SER A 95 -9.27 2.56 -3.20
CA SER A 95 -10.53 3.31 -3.24
C SER A 95 -11.41 3.04 -2.00
N SER A 96 -12.31 3.98 -1.72
CA SER A 96 -13.16 3.94 -0.53
C SER A 96 -14.09 2.72 -0.47
N ASP A 97 -14.58 2.24 -1.61
CA ASP A 97 -15.46 1.08 -1.70
C ASP A 97 -14.76 -0.24 -1.32
N ILE A 98 -13.50 -0.40 -1.73
CA ILE A 98 -12.62 -1.50 -1.26
C ILE A 98 -12.47 -1.41 0.26
N ALA A 99 -12.19 -0.22 0.81
CA ALA A 99 -12.06 -0.03 2.25
C ALA A 99 -13.37 -0.32 3.01
N HIS A 100 -14.53 0.10 2.47
CA HIS A 100 -15.85 -0.25 3.00
C HIS A 100 -16.07 -1.77 3.03
N PHE A 101 -15.70 -2.46 1.95
CA PHE A 101 -15.77 -3.92 1.90
C PHE A 101 -14.90 -4.56 2.98
N ILE A 102 -13.64 -4.16 3.10
CA ILE A 102 -12.70 -4.70 4.10
C ILE A 102 -13.26 -4.56 5.52
N VAL A 103 -13.72 -3.36 5.88
CA VAL A 103 -14.27 -3.10 7.23
C VAL A 103 -15.55 -3.91 7.47
N SER A 104 -16.44 -3.98 6.48
CA SER A 104 -17.68 -4.77 6.58
C SER A 104 -17.43 -6.26 6.75
N GLU A 105 -16.50 -6.83 5.98
CA GLU A 105 -16.10 -8.23 6.10
C GLU A 105 -15.42 -8.51 7.44
N PHE A 106 -14.61 -7.59 7.95
CA PHE A 106 -13.94 -7.71 9.25
C PHE A 106 -14.95 -7.72 10.39
N GLU A 107 -15.90 -6.78 10.42
CA GLU A 107 -16.95 -6.69 11.45
C GLU A 107 -17.84 -7.93 11.48
N GLN A 108 -18.05 -8.56 10.32
CA GLN A 108 -18.81 -9.80 10.19
C GLN A 108 -17.97 -11.06 10.43
N GLN A 109 -16.68 -10.91 10.79
CA GLN A 109 -15.75 -12.02 11.00
C GLN A 109 -15.57 -12.92 9.75
N ARG A 110 -15.74 -12.35 8.56
CA ARG A 110 -15.61 -13.03 7.25
C ARG A 110 -14.31 -12.68 6.51
N LEU A 111 -13.51 -11.78 7.06
CA LEU A 111 -12.21 -11.38 6.51
C LEU A 111 -11.10 -12.34 6.99
N LYS A 112 -10.39 -12.98 6.05
CA LYS A 112 -9.23 -13.82 6.36
C LYS A 112 -8.02 -12.92 6.65
N LEU A 113 -7.42 -13.06 7.83
CA LEU A 113 -6.21 -12.32 8.20
C LEU A 113 -4.96 -13.16 7.89
N PHE A 114 -3.89 -12.48 7.48
CA PHE A 114 -2.59 -13.09 7.26
C PHE A 114 -1.49 -12.20 7.86
N LYS A 115 -0.36 -12.81 8.25
CA LYS A 115 0.70 -12.11 9.02
C LYS A 115 1.38 -10.98 8.24
N MET A 116 1.42 -11.08 6.90
CA MET A 116 1.93 -10.03 6.03
C MET A 116 0.77 -9.14 5.60
N GLU A 117 0.86 -7.87 5.94
CA GLU A 117 -0.22 -6.90 5.77
C GLU A 117 -0.48 -6.55 4.31
N ASP A 118 0.58 -6.39 3.52
CA ASP A 118 0.51 -6.13 2.08
C ASP A 118 -0.13 -7.31 1.33
N VAL A 119 0.27 -8.54 1.66
CA VAL A 119 -0.37 -9.76 1.15
C VAL A 119 -1.84 -9.85 1.61
N SER A 120 -2.14 -9.48 2.86
CA SER A 120 -3.52 -9.44 3.35
C SER A 120 -4.38 -8.48 2.55
N MET A 121 -3.87 -7.27 2.26
CA MET A 121 -4.56 -6.31 1.38
C MET A 121 -4.84 -6.92 0.01
N GLY A 122 -3.86 -7.58 -0.62
CA GLY A 122 -4.06 -8.27 -1.89
C GLY A 122 -5.15 -9.34 -1.85
N MET A 123 -5.19 -10.16 -0.80
CA MET A 123 -6.26 -11.16 -0.59
C MET A 123 -7.65 -10.52 -0.47
N TRP A 124 -7.74 -9.38 0.23
CA TRP A 124 -9.02 -8.70 0.43
C TRP A 124 -9.50 -8.03 -0.85
N VAL A 125 -8.59 -7.40 -1.59
CA VAL A 125 -8.89 -6.79 -2.89
C VAL A 125 -9.27 -7.85 -3.93
N GLU A 126 -8.58 -9.00 -3.97
CA GLU A 126 -8.96 -10.13 -4.83
C GLU A 126 -10.38 -10.61 -4.52
N LYS A 127 -10.72 -10.75 -3.23
CA LYS A 127 -12.07 -11.13 -2.81
C LYS A 127 -13.11 -10.10 -3.28
N PHE A 128 -12.83 -8.80 -3.13
CA PHE A 128 -13.71 -7.73 -3.61
C PHE A 128 -13.86 -7.74 -5.14
N ASN A 129 -12.77 -8.00 -5.86
CA ASN A 129 -12.73 -8.04 -7.33
C ASN A 129 -13.70 -9.08 -7.93
N SER A 130 -14.06 -10.12 -7.17
CA SER A 130 -15.08 -11.09 -7.57
C SER A 130 -16.51 -10.50 -7.65
N SER A 131 -16.75 -9.37 -6.98
CA SER A 131 -18.05 -8.71 -6.86
C SER A 131 -18.12 -7.41 -7.66
N LYS A 132 -17.03 -6.65 -7.73
CA LYS A 132 -16.91 -5.42 -8.51
C LYS A 132 -15.48 -5.34 -9.05
N GLU A 133 -15.35 -5.08 -10.35
CA GLU A 133 -14.05 -5.00 -11.00
C GLU A 133 -13.15 -3.94 -10.34
N VAL A 134 -11.89 -4.32 -10.12
CA VAL A 134 -10.83 -3.49 -9.56
C VAL A 134 -9.80 -3.21 -10.63
N GLU A 135 -9.49 -1.93 -10.81
CA GLU A 135 -8.36 -1.50 -11.59
C GLU A 135 -7.07 -1.62 -10.77
N TYR A 136 -6.18 -2.51 -11.19
CA TYR A 136 -4.86 -2.68 -10.58
C TYR A 136 -3.83 -1.84 -11.33
N VAL A 137 -3.30 -0.80 -10.68
CA VAL A 137 -2.35 0.13 -11.29
C VAL A 137 -0.95 -0.11 -10.74
N HIS A 138 -0.11 -0.71 -11.57
CA HIS A 138 1.30 -0.95 -11.25
C HIS A 138 2.16 0.27 -11.64
N SER A 139 2.95 0.78 -10.69
CA SER A 139 3.94 1.83 -10.97
C SER A 139 5.21 1.66 -10.16
N PHE A 140 6.35 1.60 -10.86
CA PHE A 140 7.69 1.61 -10.25
C PHE A 140 8.02 2.92 -9.53
N ARG A 141 7.23 3.99 -9.75
CA ARG A 141 7.36 5.25 -9.01
C ARG A 141 7.04 5.08 -7.53
N PHE A 142 6.32 4.02 -7.14
CA PHE A 142 6.30 3.55 -5.76
C PHE A 142 7.62 2.81 -5.46
N CYS A 143 8.68 3.56 -5.15
CA CYS A 143 10.02 3.03 -5.02
C CYS A 143 10.23 2.30 -3.68
N GLN A 144 10.62 1.03 -3.74
CA GLN A 144 10.76 0.17 -2.56
C GLN A 144 12.15 0.17 -1.92
N PHE A 145 13.18 0.65 -2.62
CA PHE A 145 14.59 0.43 -2.25
C PHE A 145 15.42 1.72 -2.25
N GLY A 146 14.89 2.78 -1.63
CA GLY A 146 15.54 4.08 -1.58
C GLY A 146 14.78 5.09 -2.42
N CYS A 147 15.43 5.65 -3.43
CA CYS A 147 14.88 6.74 -4.23
C CYS A 147 15.35 6.63 -5.69
N ILE A 148 14.41 6.84 -6.63
CA ILE A 148 14.64 6.95 -8.08
C ILE A 148 14.22 8.33 -8.57
N GLU A 149 14.59 8.78 -9.75
CA GLU A 149 14.03 10.04 -10.26
C GLU A 149 12.52 9.91 -10.51
N ASP A 150 11.78 11.00 -10.25
CA ASP A 150 10.34 11.08 -10.49
C ASP A 150 9.49 10.05 -9.73
N TYR A 151 9.91 9.76 -8.49
CA TYR A 151 9.19 8.90 -7.56
C TYR A 151 7.82 9.48 -7.12
N TYR A 152 6.87 8.60 -6.85
CA TYR A 152 5.67 8.88 -6.04
C TYR A 152 5.95 8.64 -4.58
N THR A 153 6.65 7.53 -4.28
CA THR A 153 7.15 7.24 -2.95
C THR A 153 8.62 6.85 -3.01
N ALA A 154 9.36 7.18 -1.96
CA ALA A 154 10.73 6.76 -1.76
C ALA A 154 10.86 6.13 -0.37
N HIS A 155 11.08 4.83 -0.32
CA HIS A 155 11.19 4.03 0.91
C HIS A 155 12.60 4.05 1.51
N TYR A 156 12.76 3.62 2.76
CA TYR A 156 14.02 3.63 3.51
C TYR A 156 14.68 5.01 3.61
N GLN A 157 13.87 6.06 3.84
CA GLN A 157 14.34 7.42 4.02
C GLN A 157 14.42 7.76 5.51
N SER A 158 15.59 8.18 5.96
CA SER A 158 15.75 8.78 7.29
C SER A 158 15.00 10.12 7.37
N PRO A 159 14.65 10.60 8.58
CA PRO A 159 14.04 11.92 8.76
C PRO A 159 14.82 13.07 8.10
N ARG A 160 16.16 13.00 8.11
CA ARG A 160 17.04 13.98 7.44
C ARG A 160 16.92 13.92 5.92
N GLN A 161 16.82 12.71 5.35
CA GLN A 161 16.59 12.55 3.92
C GLN A 161 15.22 13.09 3.53
N MET A 162 14.16 12.76 4.28
CA MET A 162 12.80 13.26 4.03
C MET A 162 12.75 14.79 4.05
N ALA A 163 13.38 15.44 5.05
CA ALA A 163 13.45 16.89 5.11
C ALA A 163 14.24 17.49 3.92
N CYS A 164 15.35 16.86 3.53
CA CYS A 164 16.13 17.28 2.36
C CYS A 164 15.34 17.12 1.05
N MET A 165 14.59 16.02 0.90
CA MET A 165 13.77 15.76 -0.29
C MET A 165 12.62 16.78 -0.39
N TRP A 166 12.00 17.11 0.74
CA TRP A 166 11.00 18.17 0.81
C TRP A 166 11.58 19.53 0.44
N ASP A 167 12.75 19.88 0.96
CA ASP A 167 13.44 21.15 0.63
C ASP A 167 13.74 21.27 -0.87
N LYS A 168 14.26 20.21 -1.49
CA LYS A 168 14.49 20.18 -2.94
C LYS A 168 13.19 20.31 -3.73
N LEU A 169 12.12 19.66 -3.28
CA LEU A 169 10.82 19.76 -3.93
C LEU A 169 10.29 21.20 -3.89
N GLN A 170 10.37 21.86 -2.73
CA GLN A 170 9.87 23.23 -2.54
C GLN A 170 10.69 24.26 -3.34
N HIS A 171 12.02 24.16 -3.33
CA HIS A 171 12.88 25.18 -3.92
C HIS A 171 13.25 24.92 -5.39
N GLN A 172 13.28 23.66 -5.83
CA GLN A 172 13.70 23.30 -7.18
C GLN A 172 12.55 22.78 -8.04
N GLY A 173 11.38 22.49 -7.44
CA GLY A 173 10.23 21.93 -8.13
C GLY A 173 10.47 20.52 -8.69
N LYS A 174 11.50 19.82 -8.20
CA LYS A 174 11.93 18.53 -8.75
C LYS A 174 12.02 17.44 -7.66
N PRO A 175 11.52 16.22 -7.91
CA PRO A 175 11.69 15.07 -7.02
C PRO A 175 13.11 14.50 -7.12
N LEU A 176 14.04 15.11 -6.40
CA LEU A 176 15.43 14.70 -6.37
C LEU A 176 15.76 13.93 -5.10
N CYS A 177 16.52 12.85 -5.24
CA CYS A 177 16.99 12.05 -4.12
C CYS A 177 18.03 12.80 -3.28
N CYS A 178 18.14 12.42 -2.00
CA CYS A 178 19.16 12.95 -1.10
C CYS A 178 20.18 11.85 -0.78
N ASN A 179 21.46 12.15 -1.04
CA ASN A 179 22.55 11.23 -0.75
C ASN A 179 22.77 11.11 0.76
N MET A 180 23.14 9.92 1.21
CA MET A 180 23.72 9.73 2.53
C MET A 180 25.14 10.31 2.52
N ARG A 181 25.32 11.53 3.04
CA ARG A 181 26.62 12.01 3.50
C ARG A 181 26.72 11.79 5.00
#